data_AF-A0A818LZX0-F1
#
_entry.id   AF-A0A818LZX0-F1
#
_cell.length_a   1.000
_cell.length_b   1.000
_cell.length_c   1.000
_cell.angle_alpha   90.00
_cell.angle_beta   90.00
_cell.angle_gamma   90.00
#
_symmetry.space_group_name_H-M   'P 1'
#
loop_
_entity.id
_entity.type
_entity.pdbx_description
1 polymer ?
#
loop_
_entity_poly.entity_id
_entity_poly.type
_entity_poly.pdbx_seq_one_letter_code
_entity_poly.pdbx_strand_id
1 'polypeptide(L)'
;MTIPVVDMILPWNDQVFDNYLCCVPNSEKLVIYRSIFISKADEFLLEYDWSASKIALYLLSARRFYFYFQIIQIEEKFVNIDINPEISILRIDYHLRSTKFCQAFTIQMNQIFTAQSHIMNTHKSQLEDLPNELLSEILRNLDARDVFRAFYQVNSRFNELIQSFQHLQLTFHMNSNNFLKTNDEIFSFYVYTLIISPWINFNLQNFPRVRRLRLDNPLPKVLEQLQPNVMPHLEYLSVFYTYNMYEMVILHENVFSNRFVNLKSCELYEKQTLITIPHWTQSPSLQVLKTEYIDSTIFKIILSACPNLYFFKFYLYPTNGMTTDIPLHYNLKHMIIELQDVDWYYDDNTINAFLKSVPKLEQLEIHRRFYSQHMRENIKDYDWFSLIIKHRLPILRRFRFYFHLSKEEKLIGCIDENIQIQIERNFHDVHKGLYQAQIFIDRE
;
A
#
# COMPACT_ATOMS: atom_id res chain seq x y z
N MET A 1 -11.07 -34.17 17.87
CA MET A 1 -10.71 -34.27 19.31
C MET A 1 -10.40 -32.85 19.80
N THR A 2 -10.87 -32.46 20.98
CA THR A 2 -10.55 -31.13 21.55
C THR A 2 -9.47 -31.35 22.59
N ILE A 3 -8.26 -30.84 22.35
CA ILE A 3 -7.14 -30.97 23.29
C ILE A 3 -7.04 -29.63 24.03
N PRO A 4 -7.50 -29.52 25.29
CA PRO A 4 -7.22 -28.35 26.10
C PRO A 4 -5.76 -28.42 26.51
N VAL A 5 -4.90 -27.65 25.84
CA VAL A 5 -3.51 -27.50 26.25
C VAL A 5 -3.47 -26.31 27.22
N VAL A 6 -3.68 -26.57 28.49
CA VAL A 6 -3.44 -25.59 29.57
C VAL A 6 -2.07 -25.90 30.15
N ASP A 7 -1.04 -25.59 29.38
CA ASP A 7 0.33 -25.57 29.88
C ASP A 7 1.09 -24.46 29.17
N MET A 8 1.91 -23.75 29.93
CA MET A 8 2.77 -22.68 29.45
C MET A 8 3.86 -23.28 28.56
N ILE A 9 3.55 -23.50 27.27
CA ILE A 9 4.53 -24.01 26.30
C ILE A 9 5.48 -22.87 25.95
N LEU A 10 6.56 -22.77 26.73
CA LEU A 10 7.77 -22.07 26.32
C LEU A 10 8.37 -22.78 25.09
N PRO A 11 9.08 -22.07 24.21
CA PRO A 11 9.58 -22.56 22.90
C PRO A 11 10.57 -23.76 22.95
N TRP A 12 10.74 -24.42 24.08
CA TRP A 12 11.69 -25.51 24.32
C TRP A 12 10.99 -26.88 24.47
N ASN A 13 9.65 -26.95 24.46
CA ASN A 13 8.90 -28.17 24.76
C ASN A 13 8.26 -28.86 23.54
N ASP A 14 8.98 -28.80 22.42
CA ASP A 14 8.67 -29.39 21.11
C ASP A 14 8.27 -30.87 21.15
N GLN A 15 8.88 -31.62 22.06
CA GLN A 15 8.74 -33.07 22.16
C GLN A 15 7.36 -33.49 22.71
N VAL A 16 6.76 -32.65 23.56
CA VAL A 16 5.42 -32.89 24.11
C VAL A 16 4.37 -32.74 23.01
N PHE A 17 4.49 -31.71 22.17
CA PHE A 17 3.57 -31.49 21.06
C PHE A 17 3.65 -32.60 19.99
N ASP A 18 4.87 -33.04 19.65
CA ASP A 18 5.07 -34.18 18.74
C ASP A 18 4.45 -35.46 19.28
N ASN A 19 4.65 -35.77 20.56
CA ASN A 19 4.07 -36.96 21.19
C ASN A 19 2.55 -36.94 21.16
N TYR A 20 1.92 -35.77 21.37
CA TYR A 20 0.47 -35.65 21.28
C TYR A 20 -0.06 -35.85 19.87
N LEU A 21 0.59 -35.28 18.84
CA LEU A 21 0.17 -35.43 17.45
C LEU A 21 0.33 -36.86 16.93
N CYS A 22 1.41 -37.55 17.33
CA CYS A 22 1.61 -38.97 17.03
C CYS A 22 0.46 -39.88 17.52
N CYS A 23 -0.23 -39.49 18.60
CA CYS A 23 -1.32 -40.26 19.18
C CYS A 23 -2.68 -40.05 18.49
N VAL A 24 -2.80 -39.07 17.57
CA VAL A 24 -4.07 -38.73 16.92
C VAL A 24 -4.00 -38.63 15.38
N PRO A 25 -3.30 -39.54 14.67
CA PRO A 25 -2.94 -39.38 13.25
C PRO A 25 -4.15 -39.36 12.28
N ASN A 26 -5.31 -39.81 12.72
CA ASN A 26 -6.54 -39.91 11.93
C ASN A 26 -7.60 -38.85 12.31
N SER A 27 -7.23 -37.81 13.04
CA SER A 27 -8.18 -36.79 13.48
C SER A 27 -8.63 -35.92 12.30
N GLU A 28 -9.89 -36.04 11.87
CA GLU A 28 -10.45 -35.20 10.79
C GLU A 28 -10.57 -33.72 11.16
N LYS A 29 -10.64 -33.43 12.46
CA LYS A 29 -10.73 -32.08 13.02
C LYS A 29 -9.74 -31.90 14.17
N LEU A 30 -8.79 -30.98 13.99
CA LEU A 30 -7.88 -30.55 15.04
C LEU A 30 -8.22 -29.11 15.45
N VAL A 31 -8.34 -28.89 16.75
CA VAL A 31 -8.51 -27.57 17.35
C VAL A 31 -7.37 -27.34 18.32
N ILE A 32 -6.57 -26.31 18.08
CA ILE A 32 -5.50 -25.89 18.99
C ILE A 32 -5.90 -24.57 19.64
N TYR A 33 -5.77 -24.52 20.96
CA TYR A 33 -5.85 -23.29 21.75
C TYR A 33 -4.45 -22.95 22.25
N ARG A 34 -3.98 -21.72 22.03
CA ARG A 34 -2.64 -21.29 22.43
C ARG A 34 -2.68 -19.92 23.09
N SER A 35 -2.05 -19.76 24.25
CA SER A 35 -1.86 -18.43 24.84
C SER A 35 -0.50 -17.87 24.42
N ILE A 36 -0.48 -16.66 23.87
CA ILE A 36 0.72 -15.92 23.46
C ILE A 36 0.91 -14.78 24.47
N PHE A 37 2.03 -14.81 25.19
CA PHE A 37 2.39 -13.77 26.15
C PHE A 37 3.25 -12.71 25.46
N ILE A 38 2.82 -11.45 25.52
CA ILE A 38 3.58 -10.32 24.97
C ILE A 38 4.13 -9.50 26.16
N SER A 39 5.45 -9.42 26.25
CA SER A 39 6.17 -8.56 27.21
C SER A 39 6.32 -7.17 26.63
N LYS A 40 6.03 -6.14 27.43
CA LYS A 40 6.16 -4.72 27.07
C LYS A 40 7.62 -4.27 26.88
N ALA A 41 8.58 -5.00 27.45
CA ALA A 41 9.99 -4.58 27.49
C ALA A 41 10.71 -4.62 26.13
N ASP A 42 10.24 -5.43 25.18
CA ASP A 42 10.99 -5.66 23.93
C ASP A 42 10.24 -5.22 22.66
N GLU A 43 8.99 -4.76 22.70
CA GLU A 43 8.17 -4.33 21.52
C GLU A 43 8.20 -5.25 20.26
N PHE A 44 8.79 -6.45 20.33
CA PHE A 44 8.90 -7.38 19.22
C PHE A 44 7.98 -8.59 19.42
N LEU A 45 7.12 -8.83 18.44
CA LEU A 45 6.37 -10.08 18.30
C LEU A 45 7.26 -11.08 17.55
N LEU A 46 8.06 -11.88 18.26
CA LEU A 46 8.87 -12.92 17.64
C LEU A 46 8.12 -14.25 17.67
N GLU A 47 7.25 -14.47 16.68
CA GLU A 47 6.58 -15.76 16.50
C GLU A 47 7.28 -16.59 15.41
N TYR A 48 7.90 -17.69 15.83
CA TYR A 48 8.26 -18.79 14.95
C TYR A 48 7.06 -19.74 14.85
N ASP A 49 6.49 -19.90 13.65
CA ASP A 49 5.48 -20.94 13.38
C ASP A 49 6.17 -22.30 13.18
N TRP A 50 6.69 -22.85 14.27
CA TRP A 50 7.28 -24.20 14.31
C TRP A 50 6.21 -25.31 14.31
N SER A 51 4.95 -24.95 14.54
CA SER A 51 3.85 -25.90 14.72
C SER A 51 3.28 -26.39 13.38
N ALA A 52 3.23 -25.53 12.36
CA ALA A 52 2.62 -25.85 11.07
C ALA A 52 3.30 -27.04 10.36
N SER A 53 4.64 -27.09 10.38
CA SER A 53 5.41 -28.19 9.77
C SER A 53 5.19 -29.52 10.49
N LYS A 54 5.04 -29.52 11.82
CA LYS A 54 4.75 -30.73 12.62
C LYS A 54 3.33 -31.24 12.43
N ILE A 55 2.34 -30.34 12.41
CA ILE A 55 0.95 -30.68 12.13
C ILE A 55 0.81 -31.30 10.75
N ALA A 56 1.48 -30.73 9.74
CA ALA A 56 1.52 -31.28 8.39
C ALA A 56 2.15 -32.67 8.33
N LEU A 57 3.12 -32.97 9.20
CA LEU A 57 3.80 -34.26 9.26
C LEU A 57 2.90 -35.37 9.82
N TYR A 58 2.14 -35.07 10.87
CA TYR A 58 1.40 -36.08 11.63
C TYR A 58 -0.10 -36.18 11.30
N LEU A 59 -0.71 -35.16 10.69
CA LEU A 59 -2.16 -35.08 10.48
C LEU A 59 -2.55 -34.97 9.00
N LEU A 60 -2.07 -35.94 8.21
CA LEU A 60 -2.34 -36.03 6.77
C LEU A 60 -3.83 -36.13 6.40
N SER A 61 -4.68 -36.51 7.35
CA SER A 61 -6.12 -36.72 7.17
C SER A 61 -7.00 -35.62 7.77
N ALA A 62 -6.41 -34.59 8.38
CA ALA A 62 -7.16 -33.46 8.94
C ALA A 62 -7.79 -32.63 7.81
N ARG A 63 -9.12 -32.60 7.77
CA ARG A 63 -9.89 -31.82 6.77
C ARG A 63 -10.24 -30.42 7.26
N ARG A 64 -10.21 -30.21 8.58
CA ARG A 64 -10.55 -28.94 9.21
C ARG A 64 -9.57 -28.66 10.34
N PHE A 65 -8.88 -27.52 10.24
CA PHE A 65 -7.93 -27.06 11.23
C PHE A 65 -8.41 -25.71 11.78
N TYR A 66 -8.54 -25.64 13.10
CA TYR A 66 -8.90 -24.40 13.79
C TYR A 66 -7.81 -24.05 14.77
N PHE A 67 -7.25 -22.85 14.62
CA PHE A 67 -6.22 -22.34 15.49
C PHE A 67 -6.77 -21.12 16.22
N TYR A 68 -6.88 -21.24 17.54
CA TYR A 68 -7.31 -20.17 18.41
C TYR A 68 -6.10 -19.73 19.22
N PHE A 69 -5.79 -18.44 19.17
CA PHE A 69 -4.80 -17.87 20.08
C PHE A 69 -5.45 -16.86 21.03
N GLN A 70 -4.96 -16.83 22.26
CA GLN A 70 -5.29 -15.85 23.27
C GLN A 70 -4.05 -15.00 23.51
N ILE A 71 -4.10 -13.71 23.21
CA ILE A 71 -3.00 -12.80 23.51
C ILE A 71 -3.17 -12.33 24.96
N ILE A 72 -2.17 -12.61 25.80
CA ILE A 72 -2.13 -12.14 27.18
C ILE A 72 -1.02 -11.09 27.27
N GLN A 73 -1.42 -9.83 27.39
CA GLN A 73 -0.50 -8.72 27.58
C GLN A 73 -0.13 -8.62 29.06
N ILE A 74 1.15 -8.79 29.40
CA ILE A 74 1.63 -8.68 30.77
C ILE A 74 2.27 -7.31 30.94
N GLU A 75 1.66 -6.46 31.78
CA GLU A 75 2.28 -5.20 32.22
C GLU A 75 3.26 -5.51 33.37
N GLU A 76 4.55 -5.49 33.04
CA GLU A 76 5.74 -5.49 33.90
C GLU A 76 5.79 -6.29 35.23
N LYS A 77 6.84 -7.12 35.29
CA LYS A 77 7.43 -7.87 36.42
C LYS A 77 6.64 -9.10 36.90
N PHE A 78 7.27 -10.26 36.70
CA PHE A 78 6.91 -11.52 37.34
C PHE A 78 6.91 -11.37 38.86
N VAL A 79 5.71 -11.27 39.43
CA VAL A 79 5.40 -11.79 40.76
C VAL A 79 4.27 -12.78 40.55
N ASN A 80 4.42 -13.98 41.11
CA ASN A 80 3.40 -15.03 41.12
C ASN A 80 2.04 -14.42 41.49
N ILE A 81 1.11 -14.43 40.54
CA ILE A 81 -0.29 -14.09 40.79
C ILE A 81 -1.13 -15.20 40.16
N ASP A 82 -1.93 -15.85 40.99
CA ASP A 82 -3.10 -16.64 40.61
C ASP A 82 -4.01 -15.77 39.73
N ILE A 83 -4.12 -16.13 38.45
CA ILE A 83 -4.83 -15.29 37.48
C ILE A 83 -6.29 -15.74 37.37
N ASN A 84 -7.19 -14.81 37.68
CA ASN A 84 -8.54 -14.80 37.14
C ASN A 84 -8.69 -13.54 36.27
N PRO A 85 -8.52 -13.60 34.93
CA PRO A 85 -8.68 -12.44 34.07
C PRO A 85 -9.94 -12.55 33.20
N GLU A 86 -10.62 -11.43 33.01
CA GLU A 86 -11.69 -11.29 32.01
C GLU A 86 -11.15 -11.56 30.60
N ILE A 87 -11.89 -12.36 29.83
CA ILE A 87 -11.45 -12.97 28.58
C ILE A 87 -12.08 -12.24 27.39
N SER A 88 -11.23 -11.76 26.49
CA SER A 88 -11.62 -11.36 25.13
C SER A 88 -11.13 -12.42 24.15
N ILE A 89 -12.04 -13.25 23.61
CA ILE A 89 -11.70 -14.27 22.61
C ILE A 89 -11.75 -13.63 21.22
N LEU A 90 -10.59 -13.50 20.56
CA LEU A 90 -10.52 -13.11 19.16
C LEU A 90 -10.54 -14.37 18.29
N ARG A 91 -11.56 -14.50 17.43
CA ARG A 91 -11.66 -15.60 16.46
C ARG A 91 -11.07 -15.16 15.12
N ILE A 92 -10.00 -15.78 14.68
CA ILE A 92 -9.45 -15.61 13.33
C ILE A 92 -9.46 -16.96 12.63
N ASP A 93 -10.21 -17.07 11.54
CA ASP A 93 -10.24 -18.26 10.71
C ASP A 93 -9.07 -18.18 9.70
N TYR A 94 -8.00 -18.96 9.92
CA TYR A 94 -6.85 -19.04 8.99
C TYR A 94 -7.05 -20.14 7.93
N HIS A 95 -6.84 -19.78 6.66
CA HIS A 95 -6.62 -20.73 5.57
C HIS A 95 -5.13 -20.79 5.20
N LEU A 96 -4.44 -21.82 5.72
CA LEU A 96 -3.01 -22.10 5.49
C LEU A 96 -2.67 -22.19 3.99
N ARG A 97 -1.60 -21.49 3.55
CA ARG A 97 -1.25 -21.29 2.13
C ARG A 97 0.15 -21.76 1.69
N SER A 98 1.03 -22.29 2.52
CA SER A 98 2.44 -22.51 2.12
C SER A 98 2.92 -23.94 1.88
N THR A 99 2.11 -24.99 2.11
CA THR A 99 2.39 -26.38 1.64
C THR A 99 1.73 -26.71 0.28
N LYS A 100 1.20 -25.68 -0.39
CA LYS A 100 0.30 -25.80 -1.54
C LYS A 100 0.95 -26.22 -2.85
N PHE A 101 2.25 -26.08 -3.07
CA PHE A 101 2.79 -26.36 -4.41
C PHE A 101 2.52 -27.81 -4.82
N CYS A 102 2.93 -28.81 -4.04
CA CYS A 102 2.63 -30.21 -4.39
C CYS A 102 1.14 -30.54 -4.19
N GLN A 103 0.52 -30.14 -3.08
CA GLN A 103 -0.85 -30.58 -2.77
C GLN A 103 -1.94 -29.85 -3.57
N ALA A 104 -1.85 -28.53 -3.75
CA ALA A 104 -2.80 -27.79 -4.58
C ALA A 104 -2.59 -28.09 -6.06
N PHE A 105 -1.34 -28.25 -6.53
CA PHE A 105 -1.09 -28.73 -7.89
C PHE A 105 -1.66 -30.14 -8.08
N THR A 106 -1.40 -31.08 -7.17
CA THR A 106 -1.98 -32.43 -7.25
C THR A 106 -3.51 -32.41 -7.17
N ILE A 107 -4.13 -31.61 -6.30
CA ILE A 107 -5.60 -31.54 -6.18
C ILE A 107 -6.23 -30.88 -7.42
N GLN A 108 -5.67 -29.77 -7.89
CA GLN A 108 -6.20 -29.02 -9.02
C GLN A 108 -5.96 -29.78 -10.34
N MET A 109 -4.79 -30.39 -10.51
CA MET A 109 -4.51 -31.30 -11.62
C MET A 109 -5.39 -32.55 -11.57
N ASN A 110 -5.62 -33.15 -10.40
CA ASN A 110 -6.53 -34.28 -10.28
C ASN A 110 -7.98 -33.87 -10.60
N GLN A 111 -8.45 -32.69 -10.20
CA GLN A 111 -9.79 -32.20 -10.54
C GLN A 111 -9.93 -31.94 -12.05
N ILE A 112 -8.92 -31.35 -12.69
CA ILE A 112 -8.91 -31.11 -14.15
C ILE A 112 -8.85 -32.43 -14.91
N PHE A 113 -7.98 -33.36 -14.51
CA PHE A 113 -7.89 -34.68 -15.12
C PHE A 113 -9.14 -35.54 -14.85
N THR A 114 -9.80 -35.40 -13.70
CA THR A 114 -11.06 -36.11 -13.39
C THR A 114 -12.24 -35.54 -14.19
N ALA A 115 -12.25 -34.22 -14.45
CA ALA A 115 -13.24 -33.59 -15.31
C ALA A 115 -13.04 -33.96 -16.79
N GLN A 116 -11.80 -34.17 -17.24
CA GLN A 116 -11.47 -34.58 -18.60
C GLN A 116 -11.52 -36.10 -18.83
N SER A 117 -11.29 -36.93 -17.80
CA SER A 117 -11.31 -38.39 -17.92
C SER A 117 -12.71 -38.98 -18.16
N HIS A 118 -13.77 -38.22 -17.88
CA HIS A 118 -15.12 -38.58 -18.33
C HIS A 118 -15.33 -38.42 -19.85
N ILE A 119 -14.40 -37.77 -20.56
CA ILE A 119 -14.47 -37.49 -22.00
C ILE A 119 -13.38 -38.26 -22.79
N MET A 120 -12.30 -38.71 -22.16
CA MET A 120 -11.21 -39.42 -22.84
C MET A 120 -10.78 -40.70 -22.11
N ASN A 121 -11.14 -41.85 -22.70
CA ASN A 121 -10.62 -43.15 -22.31
C ASN A 121 -9.15 -43.31 -22.77
N THR A 122 -8.29 -43.75 -21.84
CA THR A 122 -7.05 -44.56 -22.03
C THR A 122 -5.70 -43.94 -22.42
N HIS A 123 -5.51 -42.61 -22.45
CA HIS A 123 -4.15 -42.03 -22.50
C HIS A 123 -3.82 -41.27 -21.22
N LYS A 124 -2.66 -41.58 -20.61
CA LYS A 124 -2.06 -40.74 -19.56
C LYS A 124 -1.75 -39.38 -20.19
N SER A 125 -2.65 -38.42 -20.04
CA SER A 125 -2.42 -37.04 -20.45
C SER A 125 -1.26 -36.47 -19.62
N GLN A 126 -0.19 -36.08 -20.29
CA GLN A 126 0.91 -35.35 -19.67
C GLN A 126 0.50 -33.89 -19.48
N LEU A 127 1.15 -33.18 -18.56
CA LEU A 127 0.89 -31.74 -18.36
C LEU A 127 1.15 -30.97 -19.65
N GLU A 128 2.16 -31.41 -20.40
CA GLU A 128 2.58 -30.93 -21.70
C GLU A 128 1.50 -31.06 -22.79
N ASP A 129 0.49 -31.92 -22.59
CA ASP A 129 -0.61 -32.13 -23.54
C ASP A 129 -1.76 -31.15 -23.33
N LEU A 130 -1.83 -30.47 -22.18
CA LEU A 130 -2.87 -29.47 -21.91
C LEU A 130 -2.72 -28.28 -22.86
N PRO A 131 -3.81 -27.65 -23.35
CA PRO A 131 -3.76 -26.43 -24.15
C PRO A 131 -3.24 -25.21 -23.36
N ASN A 132 -2.72 -24.19 -24.07
CA ASN A 132 -2.05 -23.03 -23.45
C ASN A 132 -2.99 -22.22 -22.56
N GLU A 133 -4.27 -22.18 -22.90
CA GLU A 133 -5.31 -21.48 -22.16
C GLU A 133 -5.47 -22.09 -20.77
N LEU A 134 -5.56 -23.42 -20.68
CA LEU A 134 -5.67 -24.14 -19.40
C LEU A 134 -4.39 -24.03 -18.58
N LEU A 135 -3.22 -24.16 -19.22
CA LEU A 135 -1.94 -23.98 -18.54
C LEU A 135 -1.81 -22.55 -17.98
N SER A 136 -2.16 -21.53 -18.75
CA SER A 136 -2.15 -20.14 -18.29
C SER A 136 -3.04 -19.94 -17.07
N GLU A 137 -4.23 -20.55 -17.08
CA GLU A 137 -5.20 -20.44 -15.99
C GLU A 137 -4.72 -21.17 -14.72
N ILE A 138 -4.09 -22.34 -14.86
CA ILE A 138 -3.46 -23.05 -13.75
C ILE A 138 -2.32 -22.20 -13.17
N LEU A 139 -1.37 -21.80 -14.02
CA LEU A 139 -0.15 -21.12 -13.60
C LEU A 139 -0.42 -19.73 -13.01
N ARG A 140 -1.47 -19.02 -13.45
CA ARG A 140 -1.88 -17.72 -12.89
C ARG A 140 -2.20 -17.79 -11.38
N ASN A 141 -2.57 -18.96 -10.87
CA ASN A 141 -2.90 -19.16 -9.47
C ASN A 141 -1.68 -19.55 -8.60
N LEU A 142 -0.50 -19.71 -9.21
CA LEU A 142 0.74 -20.13 -8.54
C LEU A 142 1.67 -18.94 -8.33
N ASP A 143 2.62 -19.07 -7.40
CA ASP A 143 3.71 -18.10 -7.26
C ASP A 143 4.55 -18.13 -8.54
N ALA A 144 4.69 -16.97 -9.18
CA ALA A 144 5.42 -16.87 -10.45
C ALA A 144 6.85 -17.40 -10.34
N ARG A 145 7.52 -17.27 -9.18
CA ARG A 145 8.87 -17.79 -9.01
C ARG A 145 8.89 -19.31 -9.02
N ASP A 146 7.93 -19.94 -8.36
CA ASP A 146 7.82 -21.40 -8.36
C ASP A 146 7.52 -21.91 -9.77
N VAL A 147 6.68 -21.20 -10.52
CA VAL A 147 6.42 -21.48 -11.94
C VAL A 147 7.69 -21.37 -12.78
N PHE A 148 8.45 -20.27 -12.64
CA PHE A 148 9.72 -20.11 -13.34
C PHE A 148 10.70 -21.22 -12.97
N ARG A 149 10.92 -21.51 -11.69
CA ARG A 149 11.87 -22.54 -11.26
C ARG A 149 11.47 -23.94 -11.73
N ALA A 150 10.17 -24.25 -11.76
CA ALA A 150 9.67 -25.56 -12.16
C ALA A 150 9.63 -25.75 -13.67
N PHE A 151 9.28 -24.71 -14.44
CA PHE A 151 8.95 -24.85 -15.86
C PHE A 151 9.90 -24.12 -16.82
N TYR A 152 10.74 -23.20 -16.33
CA TYR A 152 11.71 -22.51 -17.18
C TYR A 152 12.77 -23.50 -17.67
N GLN A 153 13.09 -23.41 -18.97
CA GLN A 153 13.98 -24.34 -19.70
C GLN A 153 13.50 -25.79 -19.79
N VAL A 154 12.28 -26.12 -19.34
CA VAL A 154 11.73 -27.47 -19.54
C VAL A 154 11.49 -27.72 -21.03
N ASN A 155 10.81 -26.81 -21.72
CA ASN A 155 10.68 -26.81 -23.18
C ASN A 155 10.34 -25.39 -23.71
N SER A 156 10.41 -25.21 -25.03
CA SER A 156 10.14 -23.91 -25.67
C SER A 156 8.73 -23.39 -25.41
N ARG A 157 7.74 -24.29 -25.39
CA ARG A 157 6.34 -23.94 -25.16
C ARG A 157 6.11 -23.35 -23.77
N PHE A 158 6.66 -23.95 -22.72
CA PHE A 158 6.60 -23.39 -21.36
C PHE A 158 7.39 -22.09 -21.26
N ASN A 159 8.52 -21.97 -21.93
CA ASN A 159 9.27 -20.71 -21.97
C ASN A 159 8.43 -19.59 -22.60
N GLU A 160 7.78 -19.84 -23.75
CA GLU A 160 6.89 -18.86 -24.39
C GLU A 160 5.70 -18.50 -23.48
N LEU A 161 5.10 -19.51 -22.83
CA LEU A 161 4.00 -19.31 -21.89
C LEU A 161 4.43 -18.44 -20.71
N ILE A 162 5.59 -18.74 -20.12
CA ILE A 162 6.16 -17.97 -19.01
C ILE A 162 6.49 -16.54 -19.45
N GLN A 163 7.08 -16.39 -20.64
CA GLN A 163 7.40 -15.09 -21.23
C GLN A 163 6.14 -14.28 -21.58
N SER A 164 5.00 -14.94 -21.79
CA SER A 164 3.72 -14.29 -22.04
C SER A 164 3.11 -13.64 -20.80
N PHE A 165 3.59 -13.97 -19.58
CA PHE A 165 3.16 -13.30 -18.36
C PHE A 165 3.67 -11.86 -18.34
N GLN A 166 2.82 -10.95 -18.80
CA GLN A 166 3.05 -9.53 -18.70
C GLN A 166 2.79 -9.04 -17.28
N HIS A 167 3.47 -7.98 -16.87
CA HIS A 167 3.18 -7.25 -15.62
C HIS A 167 3.46 -8.02 -14.32
N LEU A 168 4.45 -8.93 -14.31
CA LEU A 168 4.83 -9.63 -13.08
C LEU A 168 5.19 -8.65 -11.97
N GLN A 169 4.63 -8.91 -10.78
CA GLN A 169 4.88 -8.14 -9.57
C GLN A 169 5.74 -8.96 -8.61
N LEU A 170 6.81 -8.35 -8.13
CA LEU A 170 7.67 -8.90 -7.09
C LEU A 170 7.65 -7.99 -5.86
N THR A 171 7.36 -8.59 -4.70
CA THR A 171 7.34 -7.88 -3.42
C THR A 171 8.39 -8.47 -2.49
N PHE A 172 9.29 -7.63 -2.01
CA PHE A 172 10.33 -7.98 -1.03
C PHE A 172 9.90 -7.59 0.36
N HIS A 173 10.06 -8.51 1.31
CA HIS A 173 9.78 -8.30 2.74
C HIS A 173 11.05 -8.58 3.56
N MET A 174 11.17 -7.99 4.75
CA MET A 174 12.41 -8.02 5.56
C MET A 174 13.01 -9.41 5.79
N ASN A 175 12.21 -10.47 5.73
CA ASN A 175 12.67 -11.84 5.97
C ASN A 175 13.35 -12.51 4.76
N SER A 176 13.53 -11.82 3.63
CA SER A 176 14.03 -12.43 2.37
C SER A 176 15.53 -12.27 2.11
N ASN A 177 16.38 -12.15 3.15
CA ASN A 177 17.82 -11.86 3.02
C ASN A 177 18.65 -12.85 2.16
N ASN A 178 18.08 -13.98 1.73
CA ASN A 178 18.75 -14.96 0.87
C ASN A 178 18.36 -14.89 -0.62
N PHE A 179 17.55 -13.91 -1.06
CA PHE A 179 16.98 -13.91 -2.42
C PHE A 179 18.03 -13.91 -3.55
N LEU A 180 19.17 -13.25 -3.36
CA LEU A 180 20.18 -13.09 -4.41
C LEU A 180 21.23 -14.22 -4.46
N LYS A 181 21.07 -15.29 -3.66
CA LYS A 181 22.05 -16.40 -3.62
C LYS A 181 21.73 -17.54 -4.59
N THR A 182 20.57 -17.54 -5.23
CA THR A 182 20.12 -18.59 -6.16
C THR A 182 19.97 -18.04 -7.57
N ASN A 183 20.09 -18.90 -8.60
CA ASN A 183 20.06 -18.65 -10.06
C ASN A 183 18.78 -17.95 -10.61
N ASP A 184 18.10 -17.13 -9.82
CA ASP A 184 16.88 -16.41 -10.18
C ASP A 184 17.17 -15.10 -10.97
N GLU A 185 18.39 -14.92 -11.47
CA GLU A 185 18.80 -13.76 -12.30
C GLU A 185 17.92 -13.62 -13.55
N ILE A 186 17.39 -14.71 -14.08
CA ILE A 186 16.52 -14.67 -15.25
C ILE A 186 15.14 -14.11 -14.88
N PHE A 187 14.62 -14.45 -13.70
CA PHE A 187 13.30 -14.01 -13.25
C PHE A 187 13.22 -12.48 -13.14
N SER A 188 14.30 -11.85 -12.69
CA SER A 188 14.34 -10.39 -12.50
C SER A 188 14.14 -9.60 -13.79
N PHE A 189 14.52 -10.14 -14.96
CA PHE A 189 14.26 -9.53 -16.27
C PHE A 189 12.77 -9.48 -16.64
N TYR A 190 11.92 -10.31 -16.03
CA TYR A 190 10.49 -10.34 -16.32
C TYR A 190 9.66 -9.51 -15.33
N VAL A 191 10.29 -9.02 -14.26
CA VAL A 191 9.61 -8.21 -13.25
C VAL A 191 9.29 -6.83 -13.82
N TYR A 192 8.00 -6.52 -13.87
CA TYR A 192 7.48 -5.23 -14.31
C TYR A 192 7.26 -4.28 -13.12
N THR A 193 6.66 -4.81 -12.04
CA THR A 193 6.41 -4.08 -10.80
C THR A 193 7.31 -4.62 -9.70
N LEU A 194 8.11 -3.74 -9.09
CA LEU A 194 8.96 -4.04 -7.96
C LEU A 194 8.49 -3.25 -6.74
N ILE A 195 8.21 -3.95 -5.64
CA ILE A 195 7.84 -3.36 -4.35
C ILE A 195 8.87 -3.79 -3.32
N ILE A 196 9.53 -2.81 -2.70
CA ILE A 196 10.56 -3.03 -1.68
C ILE A 196 10.04 -2.51 -0.35
N SER A 197 9.89 -3.43 0.62
CA SER A 197 9.49 -3.09 1.99
C SER A 197 10.55 -2.25 2.71
N PRO A 198 10.18 -1.61 3.84
CA PRO A 198 11.07 -0.81 4.67
C PRO A 198 12.43 -1.44 4.96
N TRP A 199 13.46 -0.59 4.90
CA TRP A 199 14.82 -0.87 5.35
C TRP A 199 15.53 -2.09 4.71
N ILE A 200 15.06 -2.56 3.54
CA ILE A 200 15.73 -3.62 2.79
C ILE A 200 16.88 -3.03 1.97
N ASN A 201 18.09 -3.57 2.13
CA ASN A 201 19.19 -3.28 1.22
C ASN A 201 19.00 -4.09 -0.07
N PHE A 202 18.88 -3.39 -1.19
CA PHE A 202 18.49 -4.00 -2.45
C PHE A 202 19.32 -3.45 -3.61
N ASN A 203 19.73 -4.32 -4.54
CA ASN A 203 20.41 -3.91 -5.76
C ASN A 203 19.40 -3.75 -6.90
N LEU A 204 19.08 -2.51 -7.25
CA LEU A 204 18.14 -2.17 -8.31
C LEU A 204 18.68 -2.55 -9.71
N GLN A 205 20.00 -2.65 -9.89
CA GLN A 205 20.61 -3.02 -11.18
C GLN A 205 20.21 -4.43 -11.64
N ASN A 206 19.79 -5.29 -10.72
CA ASN A 206 19.34 -6.64 -11.05
C ASN A 206 17.97 -6.65 -11.76
N PHE A 207 17.26 -5.52 -11.82
CA PHE A 207 15.89 -5.42 -12.34
C PHE A 207 15.75 -4.39 -13.46
N PRO A 208 16.51 -4.52 -14.57
CA PRO A 208 16.65 -3.47 -15.59
C PRO A 208 15.37 -3.18 -16.39
N ARG A 209 14.37 -4.07 -16.34
CA ARG A 209 13.11 -3.96 -17.09
C ARG A 209 11.92 -3.50 -16.23
N VAL A 210 12.15 -3.16 -14.97
CA VAL A 210 11.11 -2.62 -14.09
C VAL A 210 10.58 -1.32 -14.67
N ARG A 211 9.24 -1.23 -14.73
CA ARG A 211 8.53 -0.02 -15.15
C ARG A 211 7.77 0.62 -14.01
N ARG A 212 7.46 -0.13 -12.95
CA ARG A 212 6.82 0.37 -11.75
C ARG A 212 7.64 0.03 -10.53
N LEU A 213 8.11 1.04 -9.83
CA LEU A 213 8.86 0.87 -8.59
C LEU A 213 8.11 1.50 -7.43
N ARG A 214 7.98 0.75 -6.34
CA ARG A 214 7.52 1.23 -5.05
C ARG A 214 8.58 0.96 -3.98
N LEU A 215 9.03 2.01 -3.33
CA LEU A 215 9.95 1.96 -2.21
C LEU A 215 9.23 2.44 -0.96
N ASP A 216 8.99 1.54 -0.02
CA ASP A 216 8.46 1.92 1.30
C ASP A 216 9.66 2.11 2.23
N ASN A 217 9.88 3.32 2.77
CA ASN A 217 10.98 3.69 3.67
C ASN A 217 12.35 3.09 3.27
N PRO A 218 12.87 3.46 2.08
CA PRO A 218 14.11 2.89 1.55
C PRO A 218 15.35 3.37 2.30
N LEU A 219 16.37 2.51 2.35
CA LEU A 219 17.72 2.91 2.77
C LEU A 219 18.31 3.94 1.78
N PRO A 220 19.14 4.89 2.24
CA PRO A 220 19.74 5.89 1.35
C PRO A 220 20.50 5.27 0.17
N LYS A 221 21.25 4.19 0.40
CA LYS A 221 21.96 3.44 -0.66
C LYS A 221 21.04 2.87 -1.75
N VAL A 222 19.77 2.62 -1.45
CA VAL A 222 18.79 2.17 -2.46
C VAL A 222 18.28 3.36 -3.26
N LEU A 223 18.08 4.52 -2.62
CA LEU A 223 17.73 5.76 -3.31
C LEU A 223 18.86 6.25 -4.23
N GLU A 224 20.11 6.17 -3.80
CA GLU A 224 21.29 6.52 -4.63
C GLU A 224 21.32 5.76 -5.96
N GLN A 225 20.82 4.52 -5.98
CA GLN A 225 20.74 3.68 -7.17
C GLN A 225 19.61 4.06 -8.13
N LEU A 226 18.69 4.95 -7.73
CA LEU A 226 17.63 5.47 -8.61
C LEU A 226 18.19 6.45 -9.63
N GLN A 227 18.89 5.88 -10.60
CA GLN A 227 19.50 6.58 -11.71
C GLN A 227 18.86 6.12 -13.02
N PRO A 228 18.74 7.02 -14.02
CA PRO A 228 18.14 6.68 -15.32
C PRO A 228 18.81 5.53 -16.05
N ASN A 229 20.11 5.34 -15.88
CA ASN A 229 20.85 4.24 -16.49
C ASN A 229 20.58 2.88 -15.81
N VAL A 230 20.18 2.88 -14.54
CA VAL A 230 19.81 1.68 -13.79
C VAL A 230 18.36 1.28 -14.10
N MET A 231 17.47 2.26 -14.22
CA MET A 231 16.04 2.08 -14.45
C MET A 231 15.54 2.88 -15.68
N PRO A 232 16.02 2.58 -16.90
CA PRO A 232 15.73 3.38 -18.10
C PRO A 232 14.27 3.31 -18.57
N HIS A 233 13.54 2.28 -18.14
CA HIS A 233 12.16 2.03 -18.53
C HIS A 233 11.13 2.41 -17.44
N LEU A 234 11.56 3.14 -16.41
CA LEU A 234 10.69 3.51 -15.30
C LEU A 234 9.55 4.44 -15.77
N GLU A 235 8.32 3.99 -15.58
CA GLU A 235 7.08 4.71 -15.91
C GLU A 235 6.33 5.19 -14.66
N TYR A 236 6.46 4.46 -13.55
CA TYR A 236 5.74 4.73 -12.30
C TYR A 236 6.71 4.62 -11.13
N LEU A 237 6.81 5.67 -10.33
CA LEU A 237 7.64 5.72 -9.13
C LEU A 237 6.81 6.12 -7.93
N SER A 238 6.88 5.33 -6.86
CA SER A 238 6.38 5.71 -5.54
C SER A 238 7.49 5.53 -4.50
N VAL A 239 7.77 6.58 -3.73
CA VAL A 239 8.74 6.57 -2.62
C VAL A 239 8.03 7.09 -1.38
N PHE A 240 7.96 6.27 -0.34
CA PHE A 240 7.27 6.59 0.90
C PHE A 240 8.24 6.74 2.07
N TYR A 241 7.98 7.72 2.94
CA TYR A 241 8.62 7.88 4.25
C TYR A 241 10.14 7.90 4.21
N THR A 242 10.73 8.87 3.52
CA THR A 242 12.19 9.05 3.50
C THR A 242 12.66 9.99 4.61
N TYR A 243 13.73 9.62 5.31
CA TYR A 243 14.38 10.47 6.31
C TYR A 243 15.62 11.20 5.77
N ASN A 244 16.11 10.83 4.60
CA ASN A 244 17.36 11.37 4.06
C ASN A 244 17.07 12.47 3.04
N MET A 245 17.38 13.71 3.42
CA MET A 245 17.15 14.88 2.57
C MET A 245 17.99 14.87 1.29
N TYR A 246 19.24 14.41 1.36
CA TYR A 246 20.20 14.58 0.27
C TYR A 246 19.84 13.74 -0.97
N GLU A 247 19.54 12.46 -0.78
CA GLU A 247 19.17 11.55 -1.86
C GLU A 247 17.82 11.95 -2.49
N MET A 248 16.90 12.51 -1.68
CA MET A 248 15.64 13.06 -2.19
C MET A 248 15.86 14.28 -3.09
N VAL A 249 16.79 15.17 -2.75
CA VAL A 249 17.16 16.30 -3.64
C VAL A 249 17.67 15.80 -4.99
N ILE A 250 18.52 14.77 -5.00
CA ILE A 250 19.01 14.14 -6.24
C ILE A 250 17.85 13.50 -7.01
N LEU A 251 16.96 12.79 -6.31
CA LEU A 251 15.80 12.15 -6.93
C LEU A 251 14.88 13.18 -7.56
N HIS A 252 14.61 14.30 -6.88
CA HIS A 252 13.82 15.40 -7.42
C HIS A 252 14.45 15.99 -8.68
N GLU A 253 15.75 16.24 -8.66
CA GLU A 253 16.47 16.69 -9.86
C GLU A 253 16.29 15.69 -11.02
N ASN A 254 16.43 14.39 -10.75
CA ASN A 254 16.24 13.37 -11.78
C ASN A 254 14.79 13.32 -12.32
N VAL A 255 13.78 13.45 -11.45
CA VAL A 255 12.35 13.41 -11.81
C VAL A 255 11.94 14.66 -12.60
N PHE A 256 12.31 15.84 -12.10
CA PHE A 256 11.83 17.12 -12.62
C PHE A 256 12.70 17.71 -13.74
N SER A 257 13.91 17.16 -13.97
CA SER A 257 14.76 17.49 -15.13
C SER A 257 14.74 16.43 -16.23
N ASN A 258 13.63 15.69 -16.39
CA ASN A 258 13.38 14.69 -17.44
C ASN A 258 14.51 13.65 -17.58
N ARG A 259 15.18 13.29 -16.48
CA ARG A 259 16.21 12.25 -16.53
C ARG A 259 15.55 10.88 -16.69
N PHE A 260 14.38 10.67 -16.08
CA PHE A 260 13.51 9.53 -16.36
C PHE A 260 12.52 9.83 -17.49
N VAL A 261 12.97 9.68 -18.73
CA VAL A 261 12.22 10.07 -19.94
C VAL A 261 10.83 9.43 -20.09
N ASN A 262 10.62 8.25 -19.47
CA ASN A 262 9.38 7.50 -19.55
C ASN A 262 8.46 7.69 -18.33
N LEU A 263 8.86 8.48 -17.33
CA LEU A 263 8.15 8.60 -16.06
C LEU A 263 6.83 9.35 -16.24
N LYS A 264 5.71 8.64 -16.10
CA LYS A 264 4.34 9.17 -16.24
C LYS A 264 3.72 9.53 -14.90
N SER A 265 4.07 8.79 -13.85
CA SER A 265 3.50 8.97 -12.51
C SER A 265 4.59 8.95 -11.46
N CYS A 266 4.56 9.93 -10.56
CA CYS A 266 5.48 10.02 -9.43
C CYS A 266 4.73 10.32 -8.13
N GLU A 267 5.12 9.65 -7.06
CA GLU A 267 4.53 9.77 -5.74
C GLU A 267 5.65 9.82 -4.70
N LEU A 268 5.87 10.99 -4.08
CA LEU A 268 7.02 11.27 -3.22
C LEU A 268 6.53 11.78 -1.85
N TYR A 269 6.59 10.92 -0.84
CA TYR A 269 6.15 11.27 0.51
C TYR A 269 7.35 11.53 1.43
N GLU A 270 7.70 12.81 1.56
CA GLU A 270 8.78 13.31 2.41
C GLU A 270 8.26 14.20 3.54
N LYS A 271 8.77 13.98 4.76
CA LYS A 271 8.31 14.69 5.96
C LYS A 271 8.75 16.16 6.04
N GLN A 272 9.57 16.62 5.10
CA GLN A 272 10.26 17.90 5.18
C GLN A 272 10.05 18.68 3.89
N THR A 273 9.98 20.00 4.00
CA THR A 273 9.84 20.88 2.86
C THR A 273 11.09 20.83 1.97
N LEU A 274 10.91 21.05 0.67
CA LEU A 274 12.01 21.21 -0.27
C LEU A 274 12.79 22.50 0.05
N ILE A 275 13.88 22.38 0.82
CA ILE A 275 14.64 23.54 1.33
C ILE A 275 15.46 24.24 0.21
N THR A 276 15.81 23.54 -0.87
CA THR A 276 16.67 24.10 -1.92
C THR A 276 15.86 24.47 -3.15
N ILE A 277 15.99 25.72 -3.62
CA ILE A 277 15.44 26.20 -4.90
C ILE A 277 16.16 25.44 -6.02
N PRO A 278 15.51 24.46 -6.66
CA PRO A 278 16.18 23.62 -7.63
C PRO A 278 16.11 24.25 -9.03
N HIS A 279 17.16 24.06 -9.81
CA HIS A 279 17.20 24.42 -11.23
C HIS A 279 16.57 23.31 -12.09
N TRP A 280 15.32 22.94 -11.80
CA TRP A 280 14.62 21.96 -12.61
C TRP A 280 14.41 22.50 -14.03
N THR A 281 14.69 21.66 -15.02
CA THR A 281 14.53 22.04 -16.43
C THR A 281 13.08 21.89 -16.85
N GLN A 282 12.69 20.72 -17.36
CA GLN A 282 11.31 20.33 -17.63
C GLN A 282 11.21 18.81 -17.54
N SER A 283 10.01 18.27 -17.28
CA SER A 283 9.63 16.87 -17.26
C SER A 283 8.29 16.70 -17.98
N PRO A 284 8.31 16.66 -19.34
CA PRO A 284 7.09 16.62 -20.15
C PRO A 284 6.39 15.26 -20.14
N SER A 285 7.06 14.20 -19.72
CA SER A 285 6.47 12.86 -19.58
C SER A 285 5.57 12.73 -18.36
N LEU A 286 5.82 13.54 -17.31
CA LEU A 286 5.12 13.44 -16.04
C LEU A 286 3.69 14.00 -16.13
N GLN A 287 2.71 13.14 -15.87
CA GLN A 287 1.27 13.43 -15.95
C GLN A 287 0.59 13.36 -14.59
N VAL A 288 1.12 12.56 -13.67
CA VAL A 288 0.57 12.35 -12.33
C VAL A 288 1.65 12.64 -11.31
N LEU A 289 1.41 13.60 -10.43
CA LEU A 289 2.29 13.90 -9.31
C LEU A 289 1.51 13.85 -8.00
N LYS A 290 2.07 13.15 -7.03
CA LYS A 290 1.65 13.20 -5.64
C LYS A 290 2.87 13.53 -4.80
N THR A 291 2.77 14.52 -3.94
CA THR A 291 3.85 14.81 -2.99
C THR A 291 3.27 15.30 -1.67
N GLU A 292 4.12 15.51 -0.67
CA GLU A 292 3.73 16.09 0.61
C GLU A 292 3.75 17.62 0.56
N TYR A 293 4.56 18.24 1.40
CA TYR A 293 4.49 19.64 1.76
C TYR A 293 4.94 20.55 0.61
N ILE A 294 4.00 21.35 0.11
CA ILE A 294 4.22 22.33 -0.95
C ILE A 294 3.80 23.70 -0.46
N ASP A 295 4.68 24.67 -0.66
CA ASP A 295 4.35 26.09 -0.59
C ASP A 295 4.09 26.66 -2.00
N SER A 296 3.75 27.94 -2.06
CA SER A 296 3.45 28.59 -3.33
C SER A 296 4.65 28.67 -4.28
N THR A 297 5.88 28.71 -3.74
CA THR A 297 7.12 28.72 -4.53
C THR A 297 7.33 27.38 -5.21
N ILE A 298 7.27 26.29 -4.47
CA ILE A 298 7.39 24.91 -4.97
C ILE A 298 6.27 24.62 -5.97
N PHE A 299 5.04 25.03 -5.67
CA PHE A 299 3.90 24.86 -6.58
C PHE A 299 4.18 25.53 -7.94
N LYS A 300 4.67 26.78 -7.95
CA LYS A 300 5.08 27.49 -9.17
C LYS A 300 6.17 26.74 -9.93
N ILE A 301 7.19 26.24 -9.24
CA ILE A 301 8.31 25.53 -9.85
C ILE A 301 7.81 24.21 -10.48
N ILE A 302 6.98 23.44 -9.79
CA ILE A 302 6.40 22.19 -10.30
C ILE A 302 5.56 22.43 -11.55
N LEU A 303 4.65 23.41 -11.54
CA LEU A 303 3.83 23.72 -12.71
C LEU A 303 4.69 24.17 -13.90
N SER A 304 5.82 24.83 -13.65
CA SER A 304 6.76 25.22 -14.70
C SER A 304 7.54 24.02 -15.25
N ALA A 305 7.96 23.12 -14.38
CA ALA A 305 8.74 21.94 -14.73
C ALA A 305 7.88 20.87 -15.43
N CYS A 306 6.59 20.73 -15.10
CA CYS A 306 5.76 19.62 -15.56
C CYS A 306 4.62 20.09 -16.49
N PRO A 307 4.88 20.52 -17.73
CA PRO A 307 3.88 21.16 -18.59
C PRO A 307 2.68 20.26 -18.97
N ASN A 308 2.83 18.94 -18.86
CA ASN A 308 1.78 17.96 -19.17
C ASN A 308 1.13 17.37 -17.91
N LEU A 309 1.31 18.00 -16.75
CA LEU A 309 0.74 17.52 -15.48
C LEU A 309 -0.79 17.54 -15.54
N TYR A 310 -1.40 16.36 -15.46
CA TYR A 310 -2.84 16.16 -15.55
C TYR A 310 -3.49 16.02 -14.16
N PHE A 311 -2.81 15.31 -13.25
CA PHE A 311 -3.23 15.08 -11.87
C PHE A 311 -2.16 15.56 -10.90
N PHE A 312 -2.57 16.33 -9.88
CA PHE A 312 -1.67 16.82 -8.85
C PHE A 312 -2.28 16.71 -7.46
N LYS A 313 -1.62 15.99 -6.56
CA LYS A 313 -1.99 15.90 -5.14
C LYS A 313 -0.85 16.40 -4.27
N PHE A 314 -1.17 17.22 -3.28
CA PHE A 314 -0.17 17.73 -2.35
C PHE A 314 -0.75 18.15 -1.00
N TYR A 315 0.14 18.29 -0.01
CA TYR A 315 -0.17 18.91 1.27
C TYR A 315 0.25 20.38 1.23
N LEU A 316 -0.68 21.30 1.48
CA LEU A 316 -0.38 22.70 1.56
C LEU A 316 0.39 22.98 2.86
N TYR A 317 1.59 23.53 2.73
CA TYR A 317 2.34 24.08 3.84
C TYR A 317 2.14 25.61 3.85
N PRO A 318 1.50 26.18 4.89
CA PRO A 318 1.26 27.62 4.93
C PRO A 318 2.60 28.35 5.06
N THR A 319 2.89 29.24 4.12
CA THR A 319 4.02 30.15 4.22
C THR A 319 3.53 31.59 4.26
N ASN A 320 4.21 32.43 5.03
CA ASN A 320 3.85 33.84 5.20
C ASN A 320 4.06 34.69 3.92
N GLY A 321 4.47 34.09 2.81
CA GLY A 321 4.82 34.78 1.57
C GLY A 321 3.80 34.53 0.46
N MET A 322 3.03 35.55 0.08
CA MET A 322 2.22 35.48 -1.14
C MET A 322 3.12 35.63 -2.37
N THR A 323 3.37 34.55 -3.11
CA THR A 323 3.90 34.67 -4.47
C THR A 323 2.76 35.01 -5.43
N THR A 324 2.79 36.20 -6.03
CA THR A 324 1.68 36.71 -6.87
C THR A 324 1.71 36.25 -8.34
N ASP A 325 2.75 35.52 -8.74
CA ASP A 325 3.01 35.22 -10.15
C ASP A 325 3.22 33.72 -10.41
N ILE A 326 2.16 32.91 -10.25
CA ILE A 326 2.16 31.49 -10.59
C ILE A 326 1.73 31.34 -12.06
N PRO A 327 2.50 30.65 -12.92
CA PRO A 327 2.19 30.50 -14.33
C PRO A 327 0.90 29.69 -14.53
N LEU A 328 0.16 30.02 -15.58
CA LEU A 328 -1.07 29.30 -15.94
C LEU A 328 -0.75 27.89 -16.44
N HIS A 329 -1.43 26.89 -15.89
CA HIS A 329 -1.29 25.49 -16.23
C HIS A 329 -2.60 24.91 -16.78
N TYR A 330 -2.71 24.83 -18.10
CA TYR A 330 -3.93 24.46 -18.80
C TYR A 330 -4.21 22.95 -18.86
N ASN A 331 -3.19 22.13 -18.64
CA ASN A 331 -3.30 20.67 -18.74
C ASN A 331 -3.73 20.01 -17.42
N LEU A 332 -3.71 20.75 -16.30
CA LEU A 332 -4.11 20.20 -15.01
C LEU A 332 -5.62 20.09 -14.94
N LYS A 333 -6.12 18.87 -14.80
CA LYS A 333 -7.55 18.56 -14.79
C LYS A 333 -8.07 18.07 -13.45
N HIS A 334 -7.20 17.50 -12.63
CA HIS A 334 -7.56 17.01 -11.30
C HIS A 334 -6.53 17.48 -10.28
N MET A 335 -7.00 18.14 -9.23
CA MET A 335 -6.15 18.58 -8.13
C MET A 335 -6.73 18.14 -6.78
N ILE A 336 -5.87 17.63 -5.91
CA ILE A 336 -6.19 17.29 -4.53
C ILE A 336 -5.29 18.13 -3.61
N ILE A 337 -5.90 18.94 -2.75
CA ILE A 337 -5.19 19.77 -1.77
C ILE A 337 -5.50 19.22 -0.39
N GLU A 338 -4.47 18.82 0.34
CA GLU A 338 -4.58 18.46 1.74
C GLU A 338 -4.07 19.61 2.62
N LEU A 339 -4.90 20.10 3.53
CA LEU A 339 -4.60 21.24 4.38
C LEU A 339 -4.19 20.75 5.77
N GLN A 340 -3.06 21.25 6.29
CA GLN A 340 -2.70 21.06 7.69
C GLN A 340 -3.48 22.02 8.61
N ASP A 341 -3.65 21.59 9.85
CA ASP A 341 -4.56 22.17 10.85
C ASP A 341 -4.09 23.52 11.44
N VAL A 342 -3.02 24.13 10.91
CA VAL A 342 -2.28 25.09 11.74
C VAL A 342 -2.89 26.49 11.76
N ASP A 343 -3.59 26.98 10.73
CA ASP A 343 -4.31 28.26 10.83
C ASP A 343 -5.35 28.48 9.72
N TRP A 344 -6.64 28.62 10.09
CA TRP A 344 -7.74 28.73 9.12
C TRP A 344 -7.65 29.93 8.18
N TYR A 345 -7.11 31.07 8.64
CA TYR A 345 -7.24 32.36 7.95
C TYR A 345 -6.17 32.62 6.88
N TYR A 346 -5.08 31.86 6.85
CA TYR A 346 -3.94 32.14 5.95
C TYR A 346 -3.98 31.36 4.64
N ASP A 347 -4.85 30.35 4.51
CA ASP A 347 -4.86 29.46 3.35
C ASP A 347 -5.66 30.01 2.17
N ASP A 348 -6.63 30.90 2.39
CA ASP A 348 -7.61 31.29 1.36
C ASP A 348 -6.96 32.02 0.18
N ASN A 349 -6.06 32.95 0.47
CA ASN A 349 -5.32 33.69 -0.56
C ASN A 349 -4.39 32.76 -1.33
N THR A 350 -3.79 31.78 -0.65
CA THR A 350 -2.90 30.79 -1.24
C THR A 350 -3.67 29.84 -2.16
N ILE A 351 -4.80 29.29 -1.68
CA ILE A 351 -5.69 28.45 -2.50
C ILE A 351 -6.23 29.26 -3.68
N ASN A 352 -6.66 30.51 -3.50
CA ASN A 352 -7.10 31.37 -4.59
C ASN A 352 -5.98 31.59 -5.62
N ALA A 353 -4.73 31.79 -5.19
CA ALA A 353 -3.59 31.91 -6.09
C ALA A 353 -3.34 30.62 -6.88
N PHE A 354 -3.47 29.46 -6.23
CA PHE A 354 -3.33 28.16 -6.88
C PHE A 354 -4.45 27.92 -7.89
N LEU A 355 -5.70 28.14 -7.50
CA LEU A 355 -6.85 27.97 -8.39
C LEU A 355 -6.84 28.95 -9.57
N LYS A 356 -6.34 30.17 -9.37
CA LYS A 356 -6.11 31.13 -10.45
C LYS A 356 -5.13 30.60 -11.50
N SER A 357 -4.16 29.79 -11.12
CA SER A 357 -3.18 29.24 -12.05
C SER A 357 -3.69 28.03 -12.84
N VAL A 358 -4.82 27.41 -12.46
CA VAL A 358 -5.33 26.17 -13.09
C VAL A 358 -6.77 26.34 -13.62
N PRO A 359 -7.02 27.26 -14.56
CA PRO A 359 -8.38 27.64 -14.97
C PRO A 359 -9.19 26.53 -15.66
N LYS A 360 -8.52 25.43 -16.07
CA LYS A 360 -9.14 24.30 -16.78
C LYS A 360 -9.37 23.06 -15.89
N LEU A 361 -9.35 23.24 -14.56
CA LEU A 361 -9.58 22.16 -13.61
C LEU A 361 -11.01 21.62 -13.73
N GLU A 362 -11.14 20.30 -13.81
CA GLU A 362 -12.43 19.60 -13.92
C GLU A 362 -12.83 18.94 -12.59
N GLN A 363 -11.84 18.54 -11.78
CA GLN A 363 -12.03 17.89 -10.49
C GLN A 363 -11.15 18.55 -9.43
N LEU A 364 -11.77 18.94 -8.32
CA LEU A 364 -11.09 19.48 -7.15
C LEU A 364 -11.49 18.69 -5.92
N GLU A 365 -10.51 18.18 -5.18
CA GLU A 365 -10.71 17.61 -3.86
C GLU A 365 -9.94 18.43 -2.84
N ILE A 366 -10.58 18.77 -1.72
CA ILE A 366 -9.93 19.44 -0.59
C ILE A 366 -10.12 18.59 0.64
N HIS A 367 -9.02 18.22 1.27
CA HIS A 367 -9.00 17.49 2.52
C HIS A 367 -8.57 18.46 3.60
N ARG A 368 -9.37 18.57 4.66
CA ARG A 368 -9.08 19.47 5.76
C ARG A 368 -9.29 18.74 7.07
N ARG A 369 -8.28 18.81 7.94
CA ARG A 369 -8.38 18.36 9.32
C ARG A 369 -8.81 19.52 10.22
N PHE A 370 -9.64 19.22 11.21
CA PHE A 370 -10.12 20.18 12.19
C PHE A 370 -9.98 19.65 13.61
N TYR A 371 -9.49 20.52 14.50
CA TYR A 371 -9.68 20.42 15.95
C TYR A 371 -10.96 21.14 16.40
N SER A 372 -11.74 20.54 17.31
CA SER A 372 -13.12 20.97 17.60
C SER A 372 -13.23 22.39 18.17
N GLN A 373 -12.21 22.88 18.86
CA GLN A 373 -12.23 24.21 19.48
C GLN A 373 -12.44 25.33 18.45
N HIS A 374 -11.86 25.20 17.25
CA HIS A 374 -11.99 26.19 16.18
C HIS A 374 -13.24 25.98 15.31
N MET A 375 -13.90 24.83 15.43
CA MET A 375 -15.02 24.45 14.58
C MET A 375 -16.25 25.33 14.85
N ARG A 376 -16.61 25.53 16.12
CA ARG A 376 -17.84 26.25 16.52
C ARG A 376 -17.85 27.72 16.10
N GLU A 377 -16.67 28.34 16.08
CA GLU A 377 -16.52 29.75 15.73
C GLU A 377 -16.53 29.96 14.22
N ASN A 378 -16.02 28.98 13.45
CA ASN A 378 -15.71 29.15 12.02
C ASN A 378 -16.70 28.50 11.04
N ILE A 379 -17.65 27.67 11.50
CA ILE A 379 -18.67 27.05 10.61
C ILE A 379 -19.56 28.08 9.89
N LYS A 380 -19.67 29.30 10.41
CA LYS A 380 -20.62 30.28 9.90
C LYS A 380 -20.26 30.85 8.52
N ASP A 381 -19.02 30.71 8.07
CA ASP A 381 -18.52 31.43 6.89
C ASP A 381 -18.14 30.50 5.71
N TYR A 382 -18.72 29.30 5.56
CA TYR A 382 -18.39 28.40 4.42
C TYR A 382 -18.72 28.98 3.02
N ASP A 383 -19.45 30.09 2.95
CA ASP A 383 -19.84 30.77 1.70
C ASP A 383 -18.63 31.25 0.88
N TRP A 384 -17.51 31.65 1.49
CA TRP A 384 -16.41 32.31 0.76
C TRP A 384 -15.72 31.38 -0.24
N PHE A 385 -15.61 30.08 0.06
CA PHE A 385 -14.90 29.14 -0.81
C PHE A 385 -15.63 28.91 -2.14
N SER A 386 -16.97 29.01 -2.10
CA SER A 386 -17.81 28.91 -3.28
C SER A 386 -17.57 30.04 -4.28
N LEU A 387 -17.32 31.25 -3.80
CA LEU A 387 -17.04 32.42 -4.64
C LEU A 387 -15.70 32.25 -5.36
N ILE A 388 -14.68 31.75 -4.66
CA ILE A 388 -13.37 31.46 -5.26
C ILE A 388 -13.52 30.39 -6.34
N ILE A 389 -14.17 29.26 -6.03
CA ILE A 389 -14.38 28.20 -7.03
C ILE A 389 -15.15 28.74 -8.24
N LYS A 390 -16.29 29.40 -8.01
CA LYS A 390 -17.15 29.92 -9.08
C LYS A 390 -16.40 30.90 -9.98
N HIS A 391 -15.56 31.75 -9.41
CA HIS A 391 -14.82 32.75 -10.16
C HIS A 391 -13.59 32.17 -10.89
N ARG A 392 -12.88 31.21 -10.28
CA ARG A 392 -11.61 30.68 -10.81
C ARG A 392 -11.79 29.46 -11.70
N LEU A 393 -12.81 28.64 -11.45
CA LEU A 393 -12.97 27.32 -12.05
C LEU A 393 -14.33 27.20 -12.78
N PRO A 394 -14.57 27.99 -13.84
CA PRO A 394 -15.88 28.02 -14.52
C PRO A 394 -16.27 26.69 -15.19
N ILE A 395 -15.31 25.77 -15.39
CA ILE A 395 -15.55 24.46 -16.01
C ILE A 395 -15.49 23.29 -15.02
N LEU A 396 -15.45 23.58 -13.71
CA LEU A 396 -15.40 22.53 -12.69
C LEU A 396 -16.62 21.62 -12.81
N ARG A 397 -16.39 20.31 -12.90
CA ARG A 397 -17.47 19.31 -12.99
C ARG A 397 -17.75 18.70 -11.63
N ARG A 398 -16.70 18.46 -10.85
CA ARG A 398 -16.78 17.79 -9.56
C ARG A 398 -15.98 18.53 -8.50
N PHE A 399 -16.62 18.73 -7.35
CA PHE A 399 -15.98 19.23 -6.15
C PHE A 399 -16.24 18.26 -5.00
N ARG A 400 -15.18 17.83 -4.31
CA ARG A 400 -15.29 17.04 -3.08
C ARG A 400 -14.58 17.76 -1.95
N PHE A 401 -15.26 17.87 -0.83
CA PHE A 401 -14.70 18.42 0.40
C PHE A 401 -14.70 17.33 1.46
N TYR A 402 -13.51 16.96 1.94
CA TYR A 402 -13.34 16.02 3.04
C TYR A 402 -13.01 16.79 4.31
N PHE A 403 -13.90 16.64 5.27
CA PHE A 403 -13.85 17.22 6.59
C PHE A 403 -13.44 16.11 7.56
N HIS A 404 -12.17 16.08 7.94
CA HIS A 404 -11.60 15.09 8.84
C HIS A 404 -11.62 15.62 10.28
N LEU A 405 -12.26 14.89 11.17
CA LEU A 405 -12.39 15.22 12.57
C LEU A 405 -11.34 14.46 13.37
N SER A 406 -10.44 15.17 14.04
CA SER A 406 -9.38 14.54 14.84
C SER A 406 -9.95 13.80 16.06
N LYS A 407 -9.40 12.60 16.34
CA LYS A 407 -9.74 11.74 17.50
C LYS A 407 -9.30 12.29 18.85
N GLU A 408 -8.36 13.23 18.87
CA GLU A 408 -7.65 13.60 20.11
C GLU A 408 -8.56 14.26 21.16
N GLU A 409 -9.81 14.57 20.82
CA GLU A 409 -10.81 15.14 21.72
C GLU A 409 -11.84 14.12 22.18
N LYS A 410 -11.39 13.01 22.79
CA LYS A 410 -12.25 12.11 23.60
C LYS A 410 -13.02 12.83 24.73
N LEU A 411 -12.74 14.11 24.99
CA LEU A 411 -13.34 14.95 26.03
C LEU A 411 -14.48 15.85 25.53
N ILE A 412 -14.64 16.05 24.22
CA ILE A 412 -15.73 16.87 23.69
C ILE A 412 -16.74 15.91 23.07
N GLY A 413 -17.72 15.55 23.89
CA GLY A 413 -18.83 14.69 23.49
C GLY A 413 -19.33 15.10 22.11
N CYS A 414 -19.47 14.09 21.25
CA CYS A 414 -19.98 14.09 19.87
C CYS A 414 -20.27 15.48 19.31
N ILE A 415 -19.63 15.85 18.20
CA ILE A 415 -20.20 16.88 17.33
C ILE A 415 -21.68 16.61 17.24
N ASP A 416 -22.45 17.57 17.78
CA ASP A 416 -23.89 17.47 17.84
C ASP A 416 -24.36 17.13 16.42
N GLU A 417 -25.17 16.09 16.27
CA GLU A 417 -25.73 15.72 14.96
C GLU A 417 -26.34 16.94 14.27
N ASN A 418 -26.85 17.89 15.05
CA ASN A 418 -27.32 19.19 14.57
C ASN A 418 -26.23 20.03 13.87
N ILE A 419 -25.00 20.04 14.39
CA ILE A 419 -23.86 20.76 13.77
C ILE A 419 -23.48 20.09 12.44
N GLN A 420 -23.43 18.76 12.40
CA GLN A 420 -23.14 18.04 11.16
C GLN A 420 -24.18 18.33 10.08
N ILE A 421 -25.47 18.22 10.43
CA ILE A 421 -26.59 18.55 9.54
C ILE A 421 -26.51 20.00 9.08
N GLN A 422 -26.14 20.94 9.96
CA GLN A 422 -25.99 22.35 9.60
C GLN A 422 -24.86 22.57 8.59
N ILE A 423 -23.72 21.91 8.76
CA ILE A 423 -22.59 21.99 7.81
C ILE A 423 -22.99 21.43 6.45
N GLU A 424 -23.60 20.24 6.43
CA GLU A 424 -24.04 19.60 5.18
C GLU A 424 -25.09 20.46 4.45
N ARG A 425 -26.04 21.03 5.19
CA ARG A 425 -27.06 21.93 4.65
C ARG A 425 -26.43 23.20 4.08
N ASN A 426 -25.56 23.87 4.84
CA ASN A 426 -24.88 25.08 4.38
C ASN A 426 -24.03 24.79 3.14
N PHE A 427 -23.24 23.71 3.16
CA PHE A 427 -22.43 23.29 2.01
C PHE A 427 -23.29 23.05 0.76
N HIS A 428 -24.40 22.33 0.92
CA HIS A 428 -25.31 22.06 -0.18
C HIS A 428 -25.95 23.35 -0.72
N ASP A 429 -26.46 24.22 0.16
CA ASP A 429 -27.12 25.46 -0.23
C ASP A 429 -26.19 26.40 -1.02
N VAL A 430 -24.92 26.48 -0.60
CA VAL A 430 -23.88 27.30 -1.21
C VAL A 430 -23.42 26.77 -2.58
N HIS A 431 -23.32 25.45 -2.72
CA HIS A 431 -22.78 24.82 -3.94
C HIS A 431 -23.86 24.33 -4.92
N LYS A 432 -25.14 24.48 -4.58
CA LYS A 432 -26.27 23.98 -5.36
C LYS A 432 -26.26 24.52 -6.80
N GLY A 433 -26.33 23.60 -7.76
CA GLY A 433 -26.49 23.93 -9.18
C GLY A 433 -25.24 24.49 -9.87
N LEU A 434 -24.09 24.54 -9.18
CA LEU A 434 -22.83 24.99 -9.79
C LEU A 434 -22.05 23.83 -10.43
N TYR A 435 -21.98 22.69 -9.76
CA TYR A 435 -21.25 21.48 -10.15
C TYR A 435 -21.71 20.30 -9.28
N GLN A 436 -21.18 19.10 -9.53
CA GLN A 436 -21.39 17.96 -8.62
C GLN A 436 -20.56 18.16 -7.35
N ALA A 437 -21.18 18.73 -6.32
CA ALA A 437 -20.57 18.94 -5.01
C ALA A 437 -20.87 17.78 -4.06
N GLN A 438 -19.85 17.33 -3.33
CA GLN A 438 -19.98 16.33 -2.26
C GLN A 438 -19.18 16.77 -1.04
N ILE A 439 -19.76 16.58 0.14
CA ILE A 439 -19.06 16.73 1.41
C ILE A 439 -18.97 15.36 2.08
N PHE A 440 -17.80 15.05 2.64
CA PHE A 440 -17.54 13.86 3.42
C PHE A 440 -17.09 14.32 4.79
N ILE A 441 -17.76 13.86 5.84
CA ILE A 441 -17.40 14.17 7.22
C ILE A 441 -16.93 12.84 7.84
N ASP A 442 -15.61 12.69 7.97
CA ASP A 442 -15.00 11.48 8.51
C ASP A 442 -14.53 11.75 9.95
N ARG A 443 -14.74 10.75 10.82
CA ARG A 443 -14.25 10.75 12.20
C ARG A 443 -13.03 9.85 12.17
N GLU A 444 -11.83 10.45 12.19
CA GLU A 444 -10.57 9.70 12.07
C GLU A 444 -10.43 8.65 13.16
#